data_AF-A0A917EZ37-F1
#
_entry.id   AF-A0A917EZ37-F1
#
_cell.length_a   1.000
_cell.length_b   1.000
_cell.length_c   1.000
_cell.angle_alpha   90.00
_cell.angle_beta   90.00
_cell.angle_gamma   90.00
#
_symmetry.space_group_name_H-M   'P 1'
#
loop_
_entity.id
_entity.type
_entity.pdbx_description
1 polymer ?
#
loop_
_entity_poly.entity_id
_entity_poly.type
_entity_poly.pdbx_seq_one_letter_code
_entity_poly.pdbx_strand_id
1 'polypeptide(L)' 'MNVTVGDVYRWERNFTEDEVLQFGEMSGDQGRHHVERDQRGRLMVQGLITASIATKIGGI' A
#
# COMPACT_ATOMS: atom_id res chain seq x y z
N MET A 1 -21.79 5.00 9.44
CA MET A 1 -21.66 3.53 9.67
C MET A 1 -21.94 3.30 11.14
N ASN A 2 -22.88 2.41 11.49
CA ASN A 2 -23.11 2.08 12.90
C ASN A 2 -22.19 0.89 13.23
N VAL A 3 -21.00 1.18 13.75
CA VAL A 3 -19.98 0.17 14.08
C VAL A 3 -20.25 -0.34 15.49
N THR A 4 -20.25 -1.65 15.67
CA THR A 4 -20.50 -2.32 16.95
C THR A 4 -19.34 -3.22 17.35
N VAL A 5 -19.22 -3.52 18.65
CA VAL A 5 -18.16 -4.39 19.16
C VAL A 5 -18.34 -5.80 18.58
N GLY A 6 -17.30 -6.30 17.94
CA GLY A 6 -17.30 -7.60 17.27
C GLY A 6 -17.45 -7.53 15.75
N ASP A 7 -17.74 -6.36 15.18
CA ASP A 7 -17.77 -6.19 13.73
C ASP A 7 -16.38 -6.40 13.11
N VAL A 8 -16.33 -7.19 12.04
CA VAL A 8 -15.12 -7.47 11.27
C VAL A 8 -15.32 -7.00 9.84
N TYR A 9 -14.38 -6.17 9.37
CA TYR A 9 -14.37 -5.66 8.01
C TYR A 9 -13.13 -6.14 7.27
N ARG A 10 -13.27 -6.45 5.99
CA ARG A 10 -12.16 -6.80 5.10
C ARG A 10 -12.18 -5.88 3.89
N TRP A 11 -11.00 -5.44 3.49
CA TRP A 11 -10.81 -4.72 2.24
C TRP A 11 -9.48 -5.15 1.63
N GLU A 12 -9.45 -5.23 0.30
CA GLU A 12 -8.29 -5.70 -0.44
C GLU A 12 -8.06 -4.83 -1.66
N ARG A 13 -6.79 -4.65 -2.00
CA ARG A 13 -6.35 -4.00 -3.23
C ARG A 13 -5.06 -4.64 -3.70
N ASN A 14 -4.94 -4.75 -5.01
CA ASN A 14 -3.69 -5.04 -5.68
C ASN A 14 -3.06 -3.72 -6.13
N PHE A 15 -1.79 -3.51 -5.81
CA PHE A 15 -1.05 -2.36 -6.31
C PHE A 15 -0.35 -2.71 -7.61
N THR A 16 -0.37 -1.79 -8.57
CA THR A 16 0.43 -1.91 -9.79
C THR A 16 1.84 -1.38 -9.55
N GLU A 17 2.77 -1.76 -10.41
CA GLU A 17 4.15 -1.24 -10.34
C GLU A 17 4.20 0.27 -10.54
N ASP A 18 3.38 0.81 -11.44
CA ASP A 18 3.28 2.26 -11.65
C ASP A 18 2.83 2.99 -10.37
N GLU A 19 1.90 2.40 -9.60
CA GLU A 19 1.47 2.97 -8.32
C GLU A 19 2.57 2.91 -7.26
N VAL A 20 3.36 1.84 -7.23
CA VAL A 20 4.52 1.70 -6.33
C VAL A 20 5.58 2.75 -6.65
N LEU A 21 5.88 2.95 -7.94
CA LEU A 21 6.85 3.95 -8.39
C LEU A 21 6.35 5.37 -8.12
N GLN A 22 5.09 5.69 -8.46
CA GLN A 22 4.49 7.00 -8.18
C GLN A 22 4.47 7.31 -6.68
N PHE A 23 4.17 6.33 -5.84
CA PHE A 23 4.22 6.53 -4.40
C PHE A 23 5.63 6.82 -3.90
N GLY A 24 6.65 6.15 -4.46
CA GLY A 24 8.05 6.48 -4.19
C GLY A 24 8.39 7.93 -4.52
N GLU A 25 7.97 8.42 -5.69
CA GLU A 25 8.18 9.81 -6.10
C GLU A 25 7.48 10.80 -5.17
N MET A 26 6.21 10.52 -4.83
CA MET A 26 5.40 11.40 -3.98
C MET A 26 5.88 11.44 -2.53
N SER A 27 6.25 10.29 -1.97
CA SER A 27 6.63 10.16 -0.56
C SER A 27 8.12 10.44 -0.31
N GLY A 28 8.95 10.37 -1.35
CA GLY A 28 10.41 10.38 -1.24
C GLY A 28 11.01 9.04 -0.82
N ASP A 29 10.21 7.99 -0.60
CA ASP A 29 10.69 6.65 -0.27
C ASP A 29 11.19 5.92 -1.52
N GLN A 30 12.47 6.16 -1.82
CA GLN A 30 13.20 5.66 -2.98
C GLN A 30 14.09 4.46 -2.62
N GLY A 31 13.70 3.68 -1.61
CA GLY A 31 14.41 2.45 -1.26
C GLY A 31 14.60 1.54 -2.47
N ARG A 32 15.80 0.99 -2.67
CA ARG A 32 16.15 0.18 -3.86
C ARG A 32 15.11 -0.88 -4.22
N HIS A 33 14.49 -1.51 -3.23
CA HIS A 33 13.49 -2.57 -3.43
C HIS A 33 12.13 -2.05 -3.97
N HIS A 34 11.90 -0.74 -3.94
CA HIS A 34 10.72 -0.08 -4.50
C HIS A 34 10.91 0.37 -5.95
N VAL A 35 12.16 0.56 -6.39
CA VAL A 35 12.48 1.17 -7.69
C VAL A 35 13.32 0.30 -8.62
N GLU A 36 14.10 -0.64 -8.06
CA GLU A 36 14.85 -1.63 -8.82
C GLU A 36 14.15 -2.99 -8.73
N ARG A 37 13.91 -3.59 -9.89
CA ARG A 37 13.35 -4.94 -9.98
C ARG A 37 14.33 -5.96 -9.43
N ASP A 38 13.81 -6.93 -8.69
CA ASP A 38 14.58 -8.09 -8.26
C ASP A 38 14.90 -9.04 -9.44
N GLN A 39 15.62 -10.13 -9.16
CA GLN A 39 15.98 -11.14 -10.17
C GLN A 39 14.78 -11.81 -10.85
N ARG A 40 13.57 -11.69 -10.27
CA ARG A 40 12.31 -12.21 -10.82
C ARG A 40 11.48 -11.11 -11.47
N GLY A 41 12.03 -9.90 -11.64
CA GLY A 41 11.37 -8.78 -12.28
C GLY A 41 10.38 -8.04 -11.39
N ARG A 42 10.38 -8.23 -10.06
CA ARG A 42 9.34 -7.70 -9.16
C ARG A 42 9.80 -6.46 -8.40
N LEU A 43 8.85 -5.61 -8.02
CA LEU A 43 9.04 -4.53 -7.04
C LEU A 43 8.36 -4.89 -5.72
N MET A 44 8.92 -4.40 -4.62
CA MET A 44 8.29 -4.47 -3.30
C MET A 44 7.43 -3.23 -3.08
N VAL A 45 6.20 -3.42 -2.57
CA VAL A 45 5.32 -2.31 -2.20
C VAL A 45 5.82 -1.67 -0.90
N GLN A 46 5.76 -0.34 -0.79
CA GLN A 46 6.10 0.39 0.42
C GLN A 46 5.20 -0.03 1.60
N GLY A 47 5.78 -0.10 2.79
CA GLY A 47 5.00 -0.36 4.01
C GLY A 47 3.93 0.72 4.25
N LEU A 48 4.26 1.98 3.96
CA LEU A 48 3.36 3.11 4.18
C LEU A 48 2.12 3.09 3.27
N ILE A 49 2.26 2.83 1.96
CA ILE A 49 1.09 2.72 1.08
C ILE A 49 0.23 1.51 1.44
N THR A 50 0.85 0.41 1.89
CA THR A 50 0.14 -0.77 2.42
C THR A 50 -0.67 -0.41 3.66
N ALA A 51 -0.07 0.29 4.63
CA ALA A 51 -0.77 0.73 5.84
C ALA A 51 -1.89 1.74 5.55
N SER A 52 -1.73 2.58 4.52
CA SER A 52 -2.74 3.58 4.13
C SER A 52 -4.07 2.95 3.72
N ILE A 53 -4.08 1.67 3.33
CA ILE A 53 -5.31 0.91 3.04
C ILE A 53 -6.27 0.91 4.24
N ALA A 54 -5.76 0.87 5.47
CA ALA A 54 -6.60 0.83 6.67
C ALA A 54 -7.57 2.02 6.76
N THR A 55 -7.21 3.16 6.15
CA THR A 55 -8.07 4.36 6.08
C THR A 55 -9.38 4.12 5.32
N LYS A 56 -9.48 3.05 4.50
CA LYS A 56 -10.74 2.69 3.82
C LYS A 56 -11.81 2.12 4.74
N ILE A 57 -11.42 1.56 5.88
CA ILE A 57 -12.34 0.98 6.86
C ILE A 57 -12.69 2.01 7.93
N GLY A 58 -11.67 2.69 8.47
CA GLY A 58 -11.84 3.61 9.61
C GLY A 58 -11.99 5.08 9.26
N GLY A 59 -11.70 5.48 8.02
CA GLY A 59 -11.49 6.89 7.68
C GLY A 59 -10.25 7.48 8.38
N ILE A 60 -9.94 8.73 8.07
CA ILE A 60 -9.15 9.64 8.92
C ILE A 60 -10.09 10.75 9.34
#